data_AF-A0AA85JQ62-F1
#
_entry.id   AF-A0AA85JQ62-F1
#
_cell.length_a   1.000
_cell.length_b   1.000
_cell.length_c   1.000
_cell.angle_alpha   90.00
_cell.angle_beta   90.00
_cell.angle_gamma   90.00
#
_symmetry.space_group_name_H-M   'P 1'
#
loop_
_entity.id
_entity.type
_entity.pdbx_description
1 polymer ?
#
loop_
_entity_poly.entity_id
_entity_poly.type
_entity_poly.pdbx_seq_one_letter_code
_entity_poly.pdbx_strand_id
1 'polypeptide(L)'
;MIRFEGDNNNNNNNNNSTTLSVVSEDNQPSPTEKLTKNNASSNITQFKQSPQRRRQTISILEIICDTFSIRGVARMRRGPPFLRGLWFCFVLIMTIGLLLTTYLLVQDYLIYDVSENINVIYDTRSPFPALTICHHHPFSQNAYQLWRNGQVMSPSVFNRNMRNLTHQFLLENDISTAEALYQYDSMSIYYQNLRVIDAYNLGHDTTAFLNCMRRVNHTIEIEDNCLNMEGFQIRKFSHHTYFNCHTFEPKTKMEAEDTDIIALIVSLGKDLNYYNQEQAFLTDLFEMAKGLRVVVHEPGTYPDLEREGLHVEPGKLNEINYKPVLWKLLDTPQRPCRQEHIDRDPELARITDHTLAESLNSDYAYAYHDLNVSYRYTQPQCILFHQQEDIIKECGCQYIYHPRPQFPSPDLPYCGSIMENGINVMVLSERVQCLTSGPLKATVRQHYERTICLPRCQYYTYESTISVTTWRAVDWQLHWLRQLNRAFKSMQHEAKQHGEEWNITNSYGFQRWKEYYEQDNLTNKLIEDQVLMWKT
;
A
#
# COMPACT_ATOMS: atom_id res chain seq x y z
N MET A 1 16.91 15.43 -11.88
CA MET A 1 17.01 15.21 -10.41
C MET A 1 15.61 15.04 -9.87
N ILE A 2 15.40 14.08 -8.96
CA ILE A 2 14.12 13.91 -8.27
C ILE A 2 14.36 14.16 -6.79
N ARG A 3 13.53 14.96 -6.14
CA ARG A 3 13.56 15.21 -4.70
C ARG A 3 12.20 14.81 -4.12
N PHE A 4 12.21 14.07 -3.02
CA PHE A 4 11.03 13.65 -2.29
C PHE A 4 11.05 14.32 -0.93
N GLU A 5 10.03 15.10 -0.61
CA GLU A 5 9.93 15.84 0.64
C GLU A 5 8.55 15.63 1.25
N GLY A 6 8.52 15.24 2.53
CA GLY A 6 7.30 15.19 3.32
C GLY A 6 7.06 16.53 4.01
N ASP A 7 5.80 16.95 4.12
CA ASP A 7 5.40 18.14 4.86
C ASP A 7 5.65 17.96 6.38
N ASN A 8 6.86 18.30 6.85
CA ASN A 8 7.17 18.40 8.27
C ASN A 8 6.87 19.83 8.77
N ASN A 9 5.62 20.08 9.15
CA ASN A 9 5.23 21.32 9.85
C ASN A 9 5.73 21.30 11.31
N ASN A 10 7.00 21.63 11.52
CA ASN A 10 7.53 21.94 12.85
C ASN A 10 7.44 23.45 13.10
N ASN A 11 6.31 23.91 13.63
CA ASN A 11 6.21 25.25 14.22
C ASN A 11 6.29 25.14 15.74
N ASN A 12 7.51 25.23 16.26
CA ASN A 12 7.75 25.49 17.67
C ASN A 12 7.17 26.86 18.05
N ASN A 13 6.18 26.88 18.93
CA ASN A 13 5.95 28.04 19.81
C ASN A 13 5.41 27.60 21.18
N ASN A 14 6.06 28.16 22.19
CA ASN A 14 5.97 27.86 23.61
C ASN A 14 4.63 28.24 24.29
N ASN A 15 4.34 27.47 25.35
CA ASN A 15 3.59 27.80 26.58
C ASN A 15 2.05 27.93 26.51
N ASN A 16 1.35 26.98 27.13
CA ASN A 16 0.85 27.16 28.50
C ASN A 16 0.31 25.86 29.11
N SER A 17 0.75 25.62 30.34
CA SER A 17 0.29 24.59 31.27
C SER A 17 -1.16 24.81 31.71
N THR A 18 -1.98 23.76 31.69
CA THR A 18 -3.10 23.64 32.63
C THR A 18 -3.36 22.18 32.96
N THR A 19 -2.98 21.81 34.18
CA THR A 19 -3.30 20.57 34.88
C THR A 19 -4.77 20.59 35.30
N LEU A 20 -5.49 19.49 35.05
CA LEU A 20 -6.83 19.25 35.59
C LEU A 20 -6.83 17.88 36.28
N SER A 21 -6.81 17.93 37.60
CA SER A 21 -6.87 16.82 38.54
C SER A 21 -8.30 16.29 38.68
N VAL A 22 -8.45 14.99 38.52
CA VAL A 22 -9.67 14.22 38.86
C VAL A 22 -9.65 13.94 40.36
N VAL A 23 -10.72 14.34 41.07
CA VAL A 23 -10.95 13.98 42.47
C VAL A 23 -12.03 12.91 42.53
N SER A 24 -11.67 11.75 43.07
CA SER A 24 -12.56 10.67 43.49
C SER A 24 -12.87 10.83 44.98
N GLU A 25 -14.11 10.63 45.39
CA GLU A 25 -14.50 10.56 46.82
C GLU A 25 -15.02 9.16 47.17
N ASP A 26 -14.48 8.68 48.29
CA ASP A 26 -14.56 7.34 48.85
C ASP A 26 -15.72 7.17 49.85
N ASN A 27 -15.90 5.90 50.23
CA ASN A 27 -16.95 5.30 51.05
C ASN A 27 -16.99 5.65 52.57
N GLN A 28 -18.07 5.16 53.21
CA GLN A 28 -18.27 4.70 54.61
C GLN A 28 -18.75 5.72 55.69
N PRO A 29 -19.28 5.27 56.87
CA PRO A 29 -20.30 4.25 57.15
C PRO A 29 -21.35 4.69 58.24
N SER A 30 -22.24 3.75 58.60
CA SER A 30 -23.27 3.70 59.67
C SER A 30 -22.94 4.34 61.05
N PRO A 31 -23.94 4.61 61.93
CA PRO A 31 -24.36 3.57 62.89
C PRO A 31 -25.85 3.58 63.34
N THR A 32 -26.28 2.41 63.78
CA THR A 32 -27.40 2.13 64.70
C THR A 32 -27.17 2.71 66.09
N GLU A 33 -28.21 3.23 66.77
CA GLU A 33 -28.46 2.89 68.19
C GLU A 33 -29.87 3.20 68.70
N LYS A 34 -30.20 2.51 69.80
CA LYS A 34 -31.49 2.26 70.44
C LYS A 34 -31.95 3.42 71.31
N LEU A 35 -33.27 3.53 71.56
CA LEU A 35 -33.75 3.80 72.91
C LEU A 35 -35.20 3.34 73.13
N THR A 36 -35.35 2.45 74.12
CA THR A 36 -36.59 1.97 74.73
C THR A 36 -37.03 2.87 75.89
N LYS A 37 -38.36 2.89 76.16
CA LYS A 37 -39.09 3.08 77.44
C LYS A 37 -40.43 3.75 77.13
N ASN A 38 -41.57 3.54 77.78
CA ASN A 38 -42.16 2.53 78.67
C ASN A 38 -43.54 3.14 79.02
N ASN A 39 -44.60 2.31 79.09
CA ASN A 39 -45.84 2.41 79.89
C ASN A 39 -46.72 3.70 79.76
N ALA A 40 -48.04 3.69 79.91
CA ALA A 40 -48.97 2.84 80.66
C ALA A 40 -50.42 3.10 80.19
N SER A 41 -51.33 2.18 80.57
CA SER A 41 -52.78 2.35 80.81
C SER A 41 -53.67 2.67 79.61
N SER A 42 -54.93 2.25 79.47
CA SER A 42 -55.86 1.38 80.21
C SER A 42 -57.19 1.47 79.42
N ASN A 43 -57.85 0.35 79.15
CA ASN A 43 -59.29 0.13 79.43
C ASN A 43 -59.91 -0.93 78.54
N ILE A 44 -60.54 -1.85 79.25
CA ILE A 44 -61.40 -2.93 78.80
C ILE A 44 -62.73 -2.33 78.38
N THR A 45 -63.21 -2.69 77.19
CA THR A 45 -64.64 -2.90 76.96
C THR A 45 -64.80 -4.00 75.92
N GLN A 46 -65.26 -5.16 76.38
CA GLN A 46 -65.77 -6.22 75.53
C GLN A 46 -67.09 -5.76 74.92
N PHE A 47 -67.23 -5.87 73.60
CA PHE A 47 -68.52 -6.17 72.98
C PHE A 47 -68.38 -7.25 71.92
N LYS A 48 -69.21 -8.26 72.15
CA LYS A 48 -69.53 -9.53 71.48
C LYS A 48 -69.69 -9.47 69.95
N GLN A 49 -69.49 -10.67 69.37
CA GLN A 49 -70.02 -11.22 68.10
C GLN A 49 -69.16 -11.13 66.83
N SER A 50 -68.52 -12.25 66.51
CA SER A 50 -68.38 -12.75 65.13
C SER A 50 -69.73 -13.35 64.66
N PRO A 51 -69.98 -13.70 63.38
CA PRO A 51 -69.02 -13.90 62.28
C PRO A 51 -69.47 -13.40 60.89
N GLN A 52 -68.53 -13.10 59.98
CA GLN A 52 -68.72 -13.36 58.54
C GLN A 52 -67.36 -13.33 57.82
N ARG A 53 -66.67 -14.48 57.80
CA ARG A 53 -65.62 -14.73 56.80
C ARG A 53 -66.29 -14.89 55.44
N ARG A 54 -66.47 -13.81 54.69
CA ARG A 54 -66.49 -13.89 53.22
C ARG A 54 -65.06 -14.21 52.79
N ARG A 55 -64.84 -15.41 52.25
CA ARG A 55 -63.67 -15.66 51.40
C ARG A 55 -63.78 -14.71 50.21
N GLN A 56 -63.11 -13.56 50.26
CA GLN A 56 -62.78 -12.82 49.06
C GLN A 56 -61.69 -13.62 48.37
N THR A 57 -62.01 -14.21 47.22
CA THR A 57 -61.01 -14.61 46.24
C THR A 57 -60.34 -13.32 45.77
N ILE A 58 -59.26 -12.91 46.44
CA ILE A 58 -58.37 -11.87 45.93
C ILE A 58 -57.91 -12.38 44.57
N SER A 59 -58.32 -11.71 43.50
CA SER A 59 -57.90 -12.13 42.17
C SER A 59 -56.41 -11.84 42.06
N ILE A 60 -55.64 -12.76 41.47
CA ILE A 60 -54.19 -12.59 41.25
C ILE A 60 -53.89 -11.25 40.54
N LEU A 61 -54.83 -10.78 39.71
CA LEU A 61 -54.80 -9.48 39.05
C LEU A 61 -54.77 -8.29 40.02
N GLU A 62 -55.45 -8.37 41.17
CA GLU A 62 -55.47 -7.29 42.17
C GLU A 62 -54.14 -7.16 42.89
N ILE A 63 -53.47 -8.28 43.17
CA ILE A 63 -52.13 -8.29 43.77
C ILE A 63 -51.14 -7.75 42.75
N ILE A 64 -51.22 -8.16 41.49
CA ILE A 64 -50.36 -7.70 40.39
C ILE A 64 -50.51 -6.17 40.20
N CYS A 65 -51.74 -5.64 40.16
CA CYS A 65 -51.93 -4.21 39.92
C CYS A 65 -51.46 -3.31 41.07
N ASP A 66 -51.40 -3.82 42.30
CA ASP A 66 -50.95 -3.07 43.48
C ASP A 66 -49.45 -3.28 43.80
N THR A 67 -48.81 -4.30 43.21
CA THR A 67 -47.38 -4.63 43.48
C THR A 67 -46.42 -4.30 42.34
N PHE A 68 -46.91 -4.22 41.10
CA PHE A 68 -46.03 -3.93 39.95
C PHE A 68 -45.62 -2.46 39.88
N SER A 69 -44.35 -2.22 39.55
CA SER A 69 -43.76 -0.89 39.39
C SER A 69 -44.15 -0.17 38.09
N ILE A 70 -44.96 -0.83 37.24
CA ILE A 70 -45.40 -0.28 35.95
C ILE A 70 -46.37 0.88 36.20
N ARG A 71 -45.92 2.08 35.82
CA ARG A 71 -46.73 3.30 35.93
C ARG A 71 -48.02 3.16 35.12
N GLY A 72 -49.15 3.48 35.73
CA GLY A 72 -50.48 3.41 35.10
C GLY A 72 -51.27 2.14 35.41
N VAL A 73 -50.61 1.02 35.74
CA VAL A 73 -51.28 -0.26 36.05
C VAL A 73 -52.07 -0.19 37.36
N ALA A 74 -51.56 0.52 38.38
CA ALA A 74 -52.31 0.76 39.62
C ALA A 74 -53.59 1.61 39.43
N ARG A 75 -53.65 2.44 38.37
CA ARG A 75 -54.82 3.27 38.03
C ARG A 75 -55.89 2.52 37.24
N MET A 76 -55.56 1.37 36.64
CA MET A 76 -56.53 0.46 36.02
C MET A 76 -57.53 -0.11 37.04
N ARG A 77 -57.18 -0.09 38.33
CA ARG A 77 -58.02 -0.58 39.43
C ARG A 77 -58.89 0.52 40.07
N ARG A 78 -58.38 1.76 40.19
CA ARG A 78 -59.02 2.84 40.95
C ARG A 78 -59.72 3.85 40.01
N GLY A 79 -61.05 3.88 39.99
CA GLY A 79 -61.85 4.86 39.24
C GLY A 79 -63.13 4.29 38.59
N PRO A 80 -63.94 5.12 37.90
CA PRO A 80 -65.12 4.68 37.15
C PRO A 80 -64.73 3.88 35.88
N PRO A 81 -65.64 3.04 35.32
CA PRO A 81 -65.33 2.11 34.22
C PRO A 81 -64.74 2.79 32.98
N PHE A 82 -65.18 4.01 32.66
CA PHE A 82 -64.64 4.81 31.55
C PHE A 82 -63.16 5.16 31.74
N LEU A 83 -62.77 5.65 32.92
CA LEU A 83 -61.38 6.00 33.22
C LEU A 83 -60.47 4.77 33.24
N ARG A 84 -60.98 3.60 33.66
CA ARG A 84 -60.22 2.33 33.61
C ARG A 84 -59.90 1.91 32.18
N GLY A 85 -60.88 2.01 31.27
CA GLY A 85 -60.68 1.75 29.85
C GLY A 85 -59.65 2.68 29.22
N LEU A 86 -59.70 3.98 29.55
CA LEU A 86 -58.73 4.96 29.08
C LEU A 86 -57.30 4.66 29.57
N TRP A 87 -57.13 4.32 30.85
CA TRP A 87 -55.82 3.92 31.41
C TRP A 87 -55.29 2.62 30.79
N PHE A 88 -56.17 1.64 30.51
CA PHE A 88 -55.78 0.41 29.83
C PHE A 88 -55.30 0.69 28.39
N CYS A 89 -56.07 1.45 27.60
CA CYS A 89 -55.67 1.85 26.25
C CYS A 89 -54.36 2.65 26.26
N PHE A 90 -54.19 3.57 27.23
CA PHE A 90 -52.95 4.34 27.37
C PHE A 90 -51.74 3.45 27.65
N VAL A 91 -51.83 2.55 28.64
CA VAL A 91 -50.74 1.61 28.95
C VAL A 91 -50.45 0.71 27.75
N LEU A 92 -51.48 0.18 27.09
CA LEU A 92 -51.32 -0.66 25.89
C LEU A 92 -50.60 0.09 24.75
N ILE A 93 -51.04 1.31 24.42
CA ILE A 93 -50.42 2.13 23.37
C ILE A 93 -48.96 2.45 23.73
N MET A 94 -48.68 2.83 24.98
CA MET A 94 -47.31 3.12 25.42
C MET A 94 -46.43 1.88 25.43
N THR A 95 -46.97 0.71 25.77
CA THR A 95 -46.23 -0.56 25.70
C THR A 95 -45.94 -0.96 24.25
N ILE A 96 -46.90 -0.80 23.33
CA ILE A 96 -46.68 -1.04 21.90
C ILE A 96 -45.65 -0.06 21.34
N GLY A 97 -45.75 1.22 21.70
CA GLY A 97 -44.77 2.24 21.32
C GLY A 97 -43.37 1.92 21.83
N LEU A 98 -43.25 1.50 23.08
CA LEU A 98 -41.97 1.06 23.66
C LEU A 98 -41.40 -0.13 22.88
N LEU A 99 -42.18 -1.19 22.67
CA LEU A 99 -41.73 -2.36 21.92
C LEU A 99 -41.27 -2.00 20.50
N LEU A 100 -42.00 -1.13 19.80
CA LEU A 100 -41.62 -0.67 18.46
C LEU A 100 -40.31 0.13 18.49
N THR A 101 -40.19 1.11 19.38
CA THR A 101 -38.97 1.92 19.48
C THR A 101 -37.75 1.10 19.90
N THR A 102 -37.92 0.14 20.82
CA THR A 102 -36.84 -0.79 21.20
C THR A 102 -36.47 -1.70 20.03
N TYR A 103 -37.44 -2.23 19.28
CA TYR A 103 -37.17 -3.03 18.09
C TYR A 103 -36.35 -2.25 17.05
N LEU A 104 -36.75 -1.01 16.75
CA LEU A 104 -36.01 -0.15 15.82
C LEU A 104 -34.59 0.15 16.32
N LEU A 105 -34.43 0.47 17.61
CA LEU A 105 -33.11 0.75 18.20
C LEU A 105 -32.19 -0.47 18.16
N VAL A 106 -32.72 -1.67 18.43
CA VAL A 106 -31.96 -2.92 18.31
C VAL A 106 -31.60 -3.19 16.85
N GLN A 107 -32.51 -2.95 15.91
CA GLN A 107 -32.22 -3.11 14.48
C GLN A 107 -31.11 -2.16 14.04
N ASP A 108 -31.17 -0.88 14.43
CA ASP A 108 -30.14 0.12 14.12
C ASP A 108 -28.78 -0.27 14.76
N TYR A 109 -28.78 -0.78 15.99
CA TYR A 109 -27.58 -1.29 16.63
C TYR A 109 -26.96 -2.49 15.88
N LEU A 110 -27.79 -3.40 15.37
CA LEU A 110 -27.35 -4.60 14.63
C LEU A 110 -26.93 -4.31 13.18
N ILE A 111 -27.15 -3.09 12.68
CA ILE A 111 -26.55 -2.63 11.41
C ILE A 111 -25.05 -2.37 11.58
N TYR A 112 -24.57 -2.14 12.81
CA TYR A 112 -23.17 -1.80 13.12
C TYR A 112 -22.67 -0.58 12.32
N ASP A 113 -23.50 0.47 12.24
CA ASP A 113 -23.08 1.70 11.58
C ASP A 113 -21.94 2.39 12.34
N VAL A 114 -20.99 2.97 11.61
CA VAL A 114 -19.76 3.54 12.15
C VAL A 114 -19.58 4.98 11.69
N SER A 115 -19.14 5.84 12.61
CA SER A 115 -18.84 7.25 12.31
C SER A 115 -17.38 7.44 11.92
N GLU A 116 -17.13 8.23 10.88
CA GLU A 116 -15.79 8.66 10.48
C GLU A 116 -15.31 9.84 11.35
N ASN A 117 -14.05 9.81 11.79
CA ASN A 117 -13.42 10.94 12.48
C ASN A 117 -12.09 11.29 11.79
N ILE A 118 -12.00 12.51 11.26
CA ILE A 118 -10.82 13.02 10.58
C ILE A 118 -10.06 13.92 11.54
N ASN A 119 -8.86 13.52 11.94
CA ASN A 119 -7.98 14.29 12.80
C ASN A 119 -6.65 14.56 12.09
N VAL A 120 -6.14 15.78 12.22
CA VAL A 120 -4.77 16.12 11.83
C VAL A 120 -3.90 16.00 13.07
N ILE A 121 -3.00 15.03 13.08
CA ILE A 121 -2.07 14.81 14.18
C ILE A 121 -0.83 15.64 13.88
N TYR A 122 -0.62 16.69 14.67
CA TYR A 122 0.58 17.52 14.62
C TYR A 122 1.70 16.88 15.49
N ASP A 123 2.95 17.21 15.20
CA ASP A 123 4.15 16.80 15.96
C ASP A 123 4.49 15.30 16.01
N THR A 124 3.79 14.45 15.25
CA THR A 124 4.20 13.04 15.05
C THR A 124 4.87 12.86 13.70
N ARG A 125 6.07 12.28 13.69
CA ARG A 125 6.75 11.89 12.45
C ARG A 125 5.95 10.82 11.73
N SER A 126 5.70 11.03 10.45
CA SER A 126 5.09 10.02 9.59
C SER A 126 6.17 9.10 9.03
N PRO A 127 5.89 7.80 8.86
CA PRO A 127 6.83 6.91 8.19
C PRO A 127 7.04 7.33 6.72
N PHE A 128 8.30 7.49 6.33
CA PHE A 128 8.71 7.74 4.96
C PHE A 128 8.28 6.57 4.05
N PRO A 129 7.70 6.85 2.88
CA PRO A 129 7.15 5.83 1.98
C PRO A 129 8.25 5.04 1.25
N ALA A 130 7.83 3.97 0.58
CA ALA A 130 8.61 3.37 -0.49
C ALA A 130 8.40 4.12 -1.81
N LEU A 131 9.46 4.12 -2.61
CA LEU A 131 9.54 4.84 -3.87
C LEU A 131 9.91 3.88 -5.00
N THR A 132 8.98 3.63 -5.92
CA THR A 132 9.24 2.84 -7.12
C THR A 132 9.53 3.74 -8.31
N ILE A 133 10.60 3.41 -9.04
CA ILE A 133 11.05 4.13 -10.23
C ILE A 133 11.23 3.14 -11.37
N CYS A 134 10.63 3.47 -12.50
CA CYS A 134 10.77 2.77 -13.77
C CYS A 134 11.15 3.76 -14.87
N HIS A 135 11.96 3.33 -15.82
CA HIS A 135 12.24 4.13 -17.01
C HIS A 135 11.11 3.98 -18.02
N HIS A 136 10.68 5.09 -18.62
CA HIS A 136 9.74 5.01 -19.75
C HIS A 136 10.34 4.30 -20.95
N HIS A 137 11.63 4.52 -21.20
CA HIS A 137 12.40 3.71 -22.14
C HIS A 137 12.99 2.50 -21.39
N PRO A 138 12.44 1.28 -21.56
CA PRO A 138 12.77 0.16 -20.69
C PRO A 138 14.16 -0.42 -20.92
N PHE A 139 14.78 -0.17 -22.09
CA PHE A 139 15.96 -0.90 -22.53
C PHE A 139 17.28 -0.22 -22.13
N SER A 140 18.19 -1.03 -21.57
CA SER A 140 19.54 -0.61 -21.21
C SER A 140 20.51 -0.68 -22.39
N GLN A 141 21.72 -0.12 -22.22
CA GLN A 141 22.77 -0.22 -23.23
C GLN A 141 23.16 -1.68 -23.55
N ASN A 142 23.01 -2.58 -22.56
CA ASN A 142 23.28 -4.01 -22.71
C ASN A 142 22.27 -4.67 -23.66
N ALA A 143 21.01 -4.23 -23.68
CA ALA A 143 19.98 -4.74 -24.58
C ALA A 143 20.43 -4.69 -26.06
N TYR A 144 20.97 -3.55 -26.49
CA TYR A 144 21.49 -3.40 -27.87
C TYR A 144 22.68 -4.29 -28.18
N GLN A 145 23.47 -4.68 -27.18
CA GLN A 145 24.55 -5.65 -27.38
C GLN A 145 23.96 -7.05 -27.59
N LEU A 146 23.00 -7.45 -26.75
CA LEU A 146 22.31 -8.74 -26.84
C LEU A 146 21.58 -8.91 -28.18
N TRP A 147 20.89 -7.86 -28.66
CA TRP A 147 20.20 -7.88 -29.95
C TRP A 147 21.18 -7.95 -31.13
N ARG A 148 22.27 -7.17 -31.10
CA ARG A 148 23.29 -7.20 -32.17
C ARG A 148 23.98 -8.55 -32.26
N ASN A 149 24.17 -9.22 -31.13
CA ASN A 149 24.76 -10.55 -31.07
C ASN A 149 23.76 -11.68 -31.39
N GLY A 150 22.47 -11.36 -31.57
CA GLY A 150 21.41 -12.35 -31.82
C GLY A 150 21.12 -13.27 -30.63
N GLN A 151 21.52 -12.87 -29.40
CA GLN A 151 21.31 -13.68 -28.19
C GLN A 151 19.86 -13.61 -27.69
N VAL A 152 19.22 -12.45 -27.89
CA VAL A 152 17.82 -12.20 -27.56
C VAL A 152 17.14 -11.60 -28.79
N MET A 153 15.89 -11.99 -29.05
CA MET A 153 15.11 -11.44 -30.17
C MET A 153 14.92 -9.93 -29.97
N SER A 154 15.24 -9.12 -30.98
CA SER A 154 15.02 -7.66 -30.88
C SER A 154 13.56 -7.29 -31.15
N PRO A 155 13.09 -6.14 -30.63
CA PRO A 155 11.77 -5.60 -30.93
C PRO A 155 11.44 -5.58 -32.42
N SER A 156 12.37 -5.09 -33.27
CA SER A 156 12.16 -5.04 -34.72
C SER A 156 11.97 -6.43 -35.35
N VAL A 157 12.68 -7.45 -34.86
CA VAL A 157 12.55 -8.82 -35.36
C VAL A 157 11.21 -9.40 -34.93
N PHE A 158 10.83 -9.21 -33.66
CA PHE A 158 9.54 -9.65 -33.14
C PHE A 158 8.37 -9.03 -33.92
N ASN A 159 8.37 -7.71 -34.08
CA ASN A 159 7.36 -6.97 -34.83
C ASN A 159 7.28 -7.42 -36.31
N ARG A 160 8.44 -7.69 -36.96
CA ARG A 160 8.44 -8.23 -38.33
C ARG A 160 7.77 -9.61 -38.40
N ASN A 161 7.99 -10.47 -37.41
CA ASN A 161 7.31 -11.76 -37.34
C ASN A 161 5.79 -11.57 -37.17
N MET A 162 5.36 -10.67 -36.29
CA MET A 162 3.94 -10.32 -36.11
C MET A 162 3.29 -9.80 -37.40
N ARG A 163 3.99 -8.94 -38.15
CA ARG A 163 3.51 -8.46 -39.46
C ARG A 163 3.40 -9.56 -40.50
N ASN A 164 4.36 -10.48 -40.56
CA ASN A 164 4.31 -11.62 -41.47
C ASN A 164 3.12 -12.54 -41.15
N LEU A 165 2.85 -12.77 -39.87
CA LEU A 165 1.69 -13.54 -39.42
C LEU A 165 0.38 -12.85 -39.79
N THR A 166 0.26 -11.57 -39.47
CA THR A 166 -0.90 -10.75 -39.84
C THR A 166 -1.15 -10.83 -41.35
N HIS A 167 -0.09 -10.72 -42.16
CA HIS A 167 -0.19 -10.86 -43.61
C HIS A 167 -0.65 -12.25 -44.07
N GLN A 168 -0.22 -13.32 -43.41
CA GLN A 168 -0.71 -14.68 -43.71
C GLN A 168 -2.22 -14.81 -43.47
N PHE A 169 -2.73 -14.36 -42.33
CA PHE A 169 -4.17 -14.39 -42.05
C PHE A 169 -4.99 -13.50 -42.99
N LEU A 170 -4.42 -12.37 -43.43
CA LEU A 170 -5.05 -11.54 -44.47
C LEU A 170 -5.15 -12.27 -45.82
N LEU A 171 -4.13 -13.06 -46.20
CA LEU A 171 -4.19 -13.89 -47.42
C LEU A 171 -5.23 -15.02 -47.31
N GLU A 172 -5.47 -15.53 -46.10
CA GLU A 172 -6.50 -16.52 -45.78
C GLU A 172 -7.90 -15.90 -45.61
N ASN A 173 -8.02 -14.57 -45.76
CA ASN A 173 -9.25 -13.80 -45.60
C ASN A 173 -9.86 -13.86 -44.18
N ASP A 174 -9.04 -14.14 -43.16
CA ASP A 174 -9.41 -14.05 -41.74
C ASP A 174 -9.02 -12.67 -41.19
N ILE A 175 -9.90 -11.69 -41.44
CA ILE A 175 -9.71 -10.31 -41.04
C ILE A 175 -9.75 -10.17 -39.51
N SER A 176 -10.60 -10.94 -38.83
CA SER A 176 -10.74 -10.90 -37.38
C SER A 176 -9.44 -11.24 -36.66
N THR A 177 -8.80 -12.34 -37.06
CA THR A 177 -7.53 -12.77 -36.46
C THR A 177 -6.40 -11.80 -36.82
N ALA A 178 -6.38 -11.30 -38.07
CA ALA A 178 -5.40 -10.31 -38.49
C ALA A 178 -5.51 -8.99 -37.69
N GLU A 179 -6.74 -8.49 -37.46
CA GLU A 179 -6.98 -7.31 -36.65
C GLU A 179 -6.54 -7.53 -35.19
N ALA A 180 -6.84 -8.69 -34.62
CA ALA A 180 -6.38 -9.05 -33.28
C ALA A 180 -4.84 -9.06 -33.23
N LEU A 181 -4.15 -9.73 -34.15
CA LEU A 181 -2.69 -9.78 -34.18
C LEU A 181 -2.03 -8.41 -34.30
N TYR A 182 -2.65 -7.48 -35.04
CA TYR A 182 -2.20 -6.10 -35.14
C TYR A 182 -2.24 -5.38 -33.78
N GLN A 183 -3.29 -5.60 -32.98
CA GLN A 183 -3.41 -5.01 -31.63
C GLN A 183 -2.40 -5.60 -30.63
N TYR A 184 -1.86 -6.79 -30.92
CA TYR A 184 -0.84 -7.47 -30.11
C TYR A 184 0.59 -7.03 -30.44
N ASP A 185 0.76 -6.05 -31.34
CA ASP A 185 2.06 -5.42 -31.63
C ASP A 185 2.49 -4.40 -30.56
N SER A 186 2.62 -4.86 -29.31
CA SER A 186 2.96 -4.04 -28.14
C SER A 186 4.16 -4.56 -27.34
N MET A 187 4.74 -3.68 -26.53
CA MET A 187 5.84 -3.96 -25.60
C MET A 187 5.49 -5.06 -24.61
N SER A 188 4.26 -5.03 -24.08
CA SER A 188 3.77 -6.02 -23.12
C SER A 188 3.68 -7.42 -23.74
N ILE A 189 3.27 -7.52 -25.01
CA ILE A 189 3.24 -8.80 -25.73
C ILE A 189 4.67 -9.27 -26.05
N TYR A 190 5.57 -8.37 -26.44
CA TYR A 190 6.98 -8.70 -26.61
C TYR A 190 7.58 -9.27 -25.32
N TYR A 191 7.34 -8.61 -24.18
CA TYR A 191 7.75 -9.10 -22.86
C TYR A 191 7.25 -10.53 -22.59
N GLN A 192 5.99 -10.81 -22.90
CA GLN A 192 5.37 -12.12 -22.70
C GLN A 192 5.96 -13.23 -23.58
N ASN A 193 6.68 -12.88 -24.65
CA ASN A 193 7.35 -13.83 -25.55
C ASN A 193 8.86 -13.94 -25.26
N LEU A 194 9.36 -13.29 -24.21
CA LEU A 194 10.74 -13.41 -23.74
C LEU A 194 10.84 -14.39 -22.56
N ARG A 195 11.99 -15.04 -22.42
CA ARG A 195 12.32 -15.71 -21.18
C ARG A 195 12.54 -14.66 -20.09
N VAL A 196 12.11 -14.96 -18.86
CA VAL A 196 12.19 -13.98 -17.76
C VAL A 196 13.62 -13.47 -17.51
N ILE A 197 14.62 -14.35 -17.61
CA ILE A 197 16.03 -13.96 -17.48
C ILE A 197 16.46 -12.96 -18.57
N ASP A 198 15.96 -13.13 -19.80
CA ASP A 198 16.28 -12.22 -20.90
C ASP A 198 15.62 -10.86 -20.64
N ALA A 199 14.37 -10.83 -20.17
CA ALA A 199 13.70 -9.59 -19.78
C ALA A 199 14.50 -8.81 -18.71
N TYR A 200 15.02 -9.49 -17.68
CA TYR A 200 15.89 -8.84 -16.69
C TYR A 200 17.19 -8.29 -17.28
N ASN A 201 17.77 -8.96 -18.28
CA ASN A 201 19.01 -8.52 -18.93
C ASN A 201 18.83 -7.36 -19.91
N LEU A 202 17.62 -7.21 -20.46
CA LEU A 202 17.26 -6.09 -21.35
C LEU A 202 17.00 -4.80 -20.56
N GLY A 203 16.42 -4.89 -19.36
CA GLY A 203 16.06 -3.73 -18.56
C GLY A 203 17.25 -2.95 -17.98
N HIS A 204 17.01 -1.73 -17.49
CA HIS A 204 18.01 -0.95 -16.74
C HIS A 204 18.43 -1.65 -15.44
N ASP A 205 19.65 -1.35 -14.99
CA ASP A 205 20.18 -1.85 -13.72
C ASP A 205 20.40 -0.69 -12.74
N THR A 206 20.80 -1.00 -11.50
CA THR A 206 20.99 0.00 -10.44
C THR A 206 22.08 1.04 -10.77
N THR A 207 22.94 0.76 -11.74
CA THR A 207 23.93 1.71 -12.28
C THR A 207 23.29 2.95 -12.94
N ALA A 208 21.99 2.92 -13.24
CA ALA A 208 21.25 4.08 -13.70
C ALA A 208 21.09 5.15 -12.60
N PHE A 209 21.18 4.79 -11.31
CA PHE A 209 21.14 5.74 -10.19
C PHE A 209 22.55 6.26 -9.91
N LEU A 210 22.85 7.46 -10.41
CA LEU A 210 24.21 8.03 -10.39
C LEU A 210 24.63 8.50 -9.01
N ASN A 211 23.68 9.12 -8.31
CA ASN A 211 23.87 9.67 -6.99
C ASN A 211 22.53 9.67 -6.25
N CYS A 212 22.62 9.46 -4.94
CA CYS A 212 21.52 9.51 -4.02
C CYS A 212 21.94 10.29 -2.78
N MET A 213 20.98 10.98 -2.22
CA MET A 213 21.12 11.75 -1.00
C MET A 213 19.94 11.40 -0.11
N ARG A 214 20.21 11.14 1.16
CA ARG A 214 19.22 10.97 2.21
C ARG A 214 19.43 12.04 3.26
N ARG A 215 18.35 12.61 3.77
CA ARG A 215 18.38 13.52 4.93
C ARG A 215 17.71 12.85 6.11
N VAL A 216 18.43 12.78 7.23
CA VAL A 216 17.98 12.14 8.47
C VAL A 216 18.17 13.13 9.60
N ASN A 217 17.12 13.55 10.31
CA ASN A 217 17.27 14.44 11.48
C ASN A 217 18.22 15.63 11.25
N HIS A 218 18.11 16.27 10.08
CA HIS A 218 18.98 17.36 9.58
C HIS A 218 20.41 17.00 9.15
N THR A 219 20.89 15.78 9.31
CA THR A 219 22.14 15.33 8.68
C THR A 219 21.90 14.90 7.24
N ILE A 220 22.93 15.02 6.40
CA ILE A 220 22.86 14.64 4.98
C ILE A 220 23.85 13.52 4.74
N GLU A 221 23.34 12.42 4.18
CA GLU A 221 24.12 11.29 3.70
C GLU A 221 24.08 11.30 2.18
N ILE A 222 25.23 11.16 1.53
CA ILE A 222 25.35 11.16 0.07
C ILE A 222 26.06 9.88 -0.34
N GLU A 223 25.53 9.21 -1.36
CA GLU A 223 26.09 8.00 -1.94
C GLU A 223 26.24 8.15 -3.46
N ASP A 224 27.35 7.63 -3.97
CA ASP A 224 27.58 7.45 -5.41
C ASP A 224 27.02 6.12 -5.91
N ASN A 225 26.94 5.12 -5.04
CA ASN A 225 26.29 3.85 -5.31
C ASN A 225 25.13 3.69 -4.33
N CYS A 226 23.91 3.80 -4.85
CA CYS A 226 22.72 3.81 -4.02
C CYS A 226 22.41 2.49 -3.33
N LEU A 227 23.05 1.41 -3.72
CA LEU A 227 23.01 0.14 -2.98
C LEU A 227 23.66 0.24 -1.59
N ASN A 228 24.58 1.18 -1.39
CA ASN A 228 25.30 1.36 -0.14
C ASN A 228 24.61 2.35 0.81
N MET A 229 23.43 2.86 0.46
CA MET A 229 22.71 3.83 1.28
C MET A 229 22.26 3.18 2.60
N GLU A 230 22.73 3.72 3.71
CA GLU A 230 22.36 3.21 5.03
C GLU A 230 20.85 3.36 5.27
N GLY A 231 20.27 2.34 5.89
CA GLY A 231 18.85 2.26 6.21
C GLY A 231 17.85 2.15 5.05
N PHE A 232 18.33 2.03 3.81
CA PHE A 232 17.49 1.77 2.65
C PHE A 232 17.90 0.49 1.93
N GLN A 233 16.92 -0.18 1.34
CA GLN A 233 17.16 -1.27 0.40
C GLN A 233 16.55 -0.93 -0.96
N ILE A 234 17.17 -1.46 -2.01
CA ILE A 234 16.70 -1.32 -3.37
C ILE A 234 16.21 -2.69 -3.85
N ARG A 235 14.91 -2.83 -4.02
CA ARG A 235 14.28 -4.04 -4.55
C ARG A 235 14.07 -3.90 -6.05
N LYS A 236 14.56 -4.85 -6.84
CA LYS A 236 14.41 -4.89 -8.30
C LYS A 236 13.29 -5.87 -8.68
N PHE A 237 12.36 -5.44 -9.53
CA PHE A 237 11.32 -6.31 -10.07
C PHE A 237 11.10 -6.04 -11.57
N SER A 238 10.44 -6.97 -12.25
CA SER A 238 10.22 -6.90 -13.69
C SER A 238 8.76 -6.59 -14.01
N HIS A 239 8.49 -5.44 -14.63
CA HIS A 239 7.20 -4.99 -15.11
C HIS A 239 7.05 -5.26 -16.61
N HIS A 240 5.83 -5.54 -17.06
CA HIS A 240 5.57 -5.92 -18.46
C HIS A 240 5.81 -4.79 -19.46
N THR A 241 5.45 -3.55 -19.12
CA THR A 241 5.74 -2.36 -19.96
C THR A 241 7.14 -1.79 -19.76
N TYR A 242 7.63 -1.73 -18.52
CA TYR A 242 8.82 -0.97 -18.15
C TYR A 242 10.07 -1.83 -17.89
N PHE A 243 9.95 -3.16 -18.00
CA PHE A 243 11.00 -4.11 -17.68
C PHE A 243 11.51 -3.90 -16.25
N ASN A 244 12.78 -3.58 -16.04
CA ASN A 244 13.34 -3.49 -14.70
C ASN A 244 12.91 -2.19 -14.01
N CYS A 245 12.16 -2.33 -12.92
CA CYS A 245 11.81 -1.27 -11.99
C CYS A 245 12.54 -1.47 -10.66
N HIS A 246 12.78 -0.36 -9.96
CA HIS A 246 13.52 -0.35 -8.70
C HIS A 246 12.72 0.37 -7.63
N THR A 247 12.52 -0.30 -6.49
CA THR A 247 11.85 0.27 -5.31
C THR A 247 12.87 0.58 -4.23
N PHE A 248 12.99 1.85 -3.89
CA PHE A 248 13.74 2.34 -2.74
C PHE A 248 12.82 2.32 -1.52
N GLU A 249 13.16 1.55 -0.50
CA GLU A 249 12.33 1.44 0.70
C GLU A 249 13.18 1.42 1.98
N PRO A 250 12.68 1.96 3.09
CA PRO A 250 13.35 1.89 4.37
C PRO A 250 13.40 0.43 4.87
N LYS A 251 14.50 0.01 5.51
CA LYS A 251 14.62 -1.38 6.00
C LYS A 251 13.79 -1.59 7.27
N THR A 252 13.67 -0.55 8.09
CA THR A 252 12.93 -0.59 9.37
C THR A 252 11.97 0.58 9.50
N LYS A 253 10.92 0.45 10.32
CA LYS A 253 10.02 1.58 10.64
C LYS A 253 10.75 2.77 11.28
N MET A 254 11.78 2.52 12.09
CA MET A 254 12.58 3.60 12.68
C MET A 254 13.28 4.44 11.60
N GLU A 255 13.89 3.79 10.61
CA GLU A 255 14.50 4.50 9.47
C GLU A 255 13.45 5.21 8.62
N ALA A 256 12.25 4.66 8.51
CA ALA A 256 11.13 5.33 7.86
C ALA A 256 10.74 6.61 8.60
N GLU A 257 10.61 6.57 9.93
CA GLU A 257 10.22 7.73 10.75
C GLU A 257 11.32 8.81 10.84
N ASP A 258 12.60 8.42 10.76
CA ASP A 258 13.73 9.35 10.85
C ASP A 258 14.09 10.05 9.51
N THR A 259 13.61 9.52 8.38
CA THR A 259 13.98 10.04 7.05
C THR A 259 13.07 11.20 6.66
N ASP A 260 13.67 12.36 6.37
CA ASP A 260 12.94 13.55 5.93
C ASP A 260 12.85 13.64 4.39
N ILE A 261 13.99 13.43 3.72
CA ILE A 261 14.15 13.72 2.28
C ILE A 261 15.00 12.64 1.63
N ILE A 262 14.59 12.24 0.43
CA ILE A 262 15.46 11.50 -0.51
C ILE A 262 15.58 12.30 -1.80
N ALA A 263 16.80 12.43 -2.31
CA ALA A 263 17.06 13.00 -3.62
C ALA A 263 17.88 12.06 -4.49
N LEU A 264 17.48 11.90 -5.74
CA LEU A 264 18.07 10.97 -6.70
C LEU A 264 18.48 11.70 -7.98
N ILE A 265 19.67 11.38 -8.48
CA ILE A 265 20.12 11.74 -9.82
C ILE A 265 20.10 10.46 -10.64
N VAL A 266 19.14 10.39 -11.56
CA VAL A 266 18.89 9.21 -12.38
C VAL A 266 19.34 9.49 -13.81
N SER A 267 20.18 8.61 -14.34
CA SER A 267 20.53 8.59 -15.76
C SER A 267 19.39 8.01 -16.56
N LEU A 268 19.06 8.66 -17.67
CA LEU A 268 18.05 8.20 -18.62
C LEU A 268 18.64 7.36 -19.75
N GLY A 269 19.94 7.06 -19.67
CA GLY A 269 20.69 6.46 -20.77
C GLY A 269 21.15 7.51 -21.80
N LYS A 270 21.76 7.03 -22.88
CA LYS A 270 22.15 7.88 -24.01
C LYS A 270 20.92 8.18 -24.87
N ASP A 271 20.88 9.35 -25.50
CA ASP A 271 19.93 9.58 -26.58
C ASP A 271 20.25 8.62 -27.71
N LEU A 272 19.32 7.71 -27.92
CA LEU A 272 19.43 6.69 -28.93
C LEU A 272 18.84 7.34 -30.18
N ASN A 273 19.71 7.71 -31.12
CA ASN A 273 19.28 7.72 -32.52
C ASN A 273 18.68 6.34 -32.74
N TYR A 274 17.34 6.24 -32.86
CA TYR A 274 16.61 4.98 -32.95
C TYR A 274 17.39 3.99 -33.80
N TYR A 275 18.02 3.03 -33.13
CA TYR A 275 18.81 2.02 -33.80
C TYR A 275 17.82 1.12 -34.54
N ASN A 276 18.18 0.61 -35.72
CA ASN A 276 17.31 -0.26 -36.54
C ASN A 276 16.69 -1.44 -35.75
N GLN A 277 17.29 -1.83 -34.63
CA GLN A 277 16.85 -2.90 -33.72
C GLN A 277 15.61 -2.57 -32.88
N GLU A 278 15.26 -1.28 -32.70
CA GLU A 278 14.15 -0.80 -31.87
C GLU A 278 12.94 -0.25 -32.64
N GLN A 279 12.98 -0.27 -33.96
CA GLN A 279 11.85 0.13 -34.80
C GLN A 279 10.69 -0.88 -34.62
N ALA A 280 9.87 -0.70 -33.59
CA ALA A 280 8.79 -1.61 -33.22
C ALA A 280 7.69 -0.94 -32.38
N PHE A 281 6.55 -1.65 -32.27
CA PHE A 281 5.37 -1.37 -31.43
C PHE A 281 4.60 -0.10 -31.77
N LEU A 282 3.82 -0.17 -32.85
CA LEU A 282 3.01 0.96 -33.31
C LEU A 282 1.82 1.26 -32.38
N THR A 283 1.28 0.24 -31.70
CA THR A 283 0.13 0.42 -30.78
C THR A 283 0.49 1.24 -29.55
N ASP A 284 1.77 1.24 -29.17
CA ASP A 284 2.25 1.88 -27.95
C ASP A 284 2.52 3.37 -28.13
N LEU A 285 2.20 3.94 -29.30
CA LEU A 285 2.38 5.36 -29.62
C LEU A 285 1.82 6.29 -28.53
N PHE A 286 0.73 5.91 -27.89
CA PHE A 286 0.08 6.69 -26.84
C PHE A 286 0.78 6.60 -25.47
N GLU A 287 1.69 5.65 -25.30
CA GLU A 287 2.46 5.41 -24.07
C GLU A 287 3.95 5.78 -24.23
N MET A 288 4.38 6.20 -25.43
CA MET A 288 5.73 6.66 -25.71
C MET A 288 6.04 8.00 -25.01
N ALA A 289 6.51 7.92 -23.78
CA ALA A 289 7.03 9.05 -23.03
C ALA A 289 8.56 8.97 -22.88
N LYS A 290 9.22 10.12 -22.69
CA LYS A 290 10.63 10.20 -22.29
C LYS A 290 10.69 10.62 -20.82
N GLY A 291 11.50 9.95 -20.02
CA GLY A 291 11.64 10.23 -18.60
C GLY A 291 11.43 8.99 -17.74
N LEU A 292 10.83 9.18 -16.58
CA LEU A 292 10.60 8.12 -15.60
C LEU A 292 9.12 8.06 -15.19
N ARG A 293 8.65 6.85 -14.87
CA ARG A 293 7.38 6.58 -14.18
C ARG A 293 7.69 6.30 -12.72
N VAL A 294 7.04 7.03 -11.81
CA VAL A 294 7.34 6.97 -10.38
C VAL A 294 6.08 6.79 -9.55
N VAL A 295 6.12 5.93 -8.53
CA VAL A 295 5.00 5.71 -7.58
C VAL A 295 5.53 5.83 -6.16
N VAL A 296 4.75 6.48 -5.30
CA VAL A 296 4.96 6.56 -3.85
C VAL A 296 3.93 5.66 -3.18
N HIS A 297 4.37 4.68 -2.40
CA HIS A 297 3.49 3.69 -1.80
C HIS A 297 4.03 3.19 -0.45
N GLU A 298 3.25 2.38 0.27
CA GLU A 298 3.71 1.79 1.53
C GLU A 298 4.91 0.84 1.35
N PRO A 299 5.88 0.83 2.28
CA PRO A 299 6.98 -0.14 2.25
C PRO A 299 6.52 -1.60 2.19
N GLY A 300 7.19 -2.40 1.35
CA GLY A 300 6.86 -3.82 1.14
C GLY A 300 5.62 -4.10 0.29
N THR A 301 4.79 -3.12 -0.09
CA THR A 301 3.62 -3.36 -0.95
C THR A 301 3.98 -3.34 -2.44
N TYR A 302 3.11 -3.90 -3.28
CA TYR A 302 3.28 -3.87 -4.73
C TYR A 302 2.93 -2.48 -5.28
N PRO A 303 3.79 -1.88 -6.12
CA PRO A 303 3.55 -0.56 -6.69
C PRO A 303 2.59 -0.61 -7.89
N ASP A 304 1.46 0.09 -7.81
CA ASP A 304 0.52 0.22 -8.93
C ASP A 304 0.96 1.34 -9.88
N LEU A 305 1.83 0.98 -10.84
CA LEU A 305 2.41 1.90 -11.82
C LEU A 305 1.38 2.45 -12.81
N GLU A 306 0.30 1.72 -13.06
CA GLU A 306 -0.72 2.09 -14.05
C GLU A 306 -1.69 3.11 -13.46
N ARG A 307 -2.13 2.92 -12.21
CA ARG A 307 -3.12 3.79 -11.56
C ARG A 307 -2.51 4.96 -10.79
N GLU A 308 -1.41 4.72 -10.07
CA GLU A 308 -0.85 5.70 -9.12
C GLU A 308 0.44 6.35 -9.63
N GLY A 309 0.90 5.96 -10.81
CA GLY A 309 2.17 6.47 -11.34
C GLY A 309 2.12 7.94 -11.77
N LEU A 310 3.21 8.64 -11.47
CA LEU A 310 3.51 10.00 -11.86
C LEU A 310 4.56 10.00 -12.97
N HIS A 311 4.41 10.88 -13.96
CA HIS A 311 5.41 11.10 -14.99
C HIS A 311 6.44 12.13 -14.54
N VAL A 312 7.72 11.82 -14.68
CA VAL A 312 8.84 12.67 -14.28
C VAL A 312 9.60 13.12 -15.51
N GLU A 313 9.74 14.43 -15.68
CA GLU A 313 10.33 15.02 -16.88
C GLU A 313 11.87 14.92 -16.85
N PRO A 314 12.50 14.53 -17.98
CA PRO A 314 13.95 14.55 -18.12
C PRO A 314 14.55 15.96 -18.01
N GLY A 315 15.80 16.07 -17.55
CA GLY A 315 16.56 17.33 -17.55
C GLY A 315 16.09 18.39 -16.55
N LYS A 316 15.05 18.12 -15.75
CA LYS A 316 14.50 19.04 -14.75
C LYS A 316 14.66 18.53 -13.31
N LEU A 317 14.44 19.44 -12.36
CA LEU A 317 14.28 19.11 -10.95
C LEU A 317 12.80 18.84 -10.73
N ASN A 318 12.48 17.59 -10.45
CA ASN A 318 11.13 17.14 -10.14
C ASN A 318 11.05 16.93 -8.63
N GLU A 319 10.22 17.70 -7.97
CA GLU A 319 9.97 17.60 -6.54
C GLU A 319 8.61 16.92 -6.34
N ILE A 320 8.62 15.79 -5.64
CA ILE A 320 7.42 15.02 -5.34
C ILE A 320 7.11 15.23 -3.87
N ASN A 321 6.08 16.02 -3.64
CA ASN A 321 5.55 16.31 -2.31
C ASN A 321 4.42 15.34 -2.02
N TYR A 322 4.40 14.76 -0.84
CA TYR A 322 3.37 13.80 -0.46
C TYR A 322 2.76 14.11 0.89
N LYS A 323 1.47 13.78 1.02
CA LYS A 323 0.73 13.86 2.27
C LYS A 323 0.39 12.45 2.75
N PRO A 324 0.99 12.00 3.87
CA PRO A 324 0.65 10.71 4.46
C PRO A 324 -0.72 10.77 5.15
N VAL A 325 -1.56 9.77 4.88
CA VAL A 325 -2.87 9.61 5.51
C VAL A 325 -2.94 8.22 6.13
N LEU A 326 -3.10 8.16 7.46
CA LEU A 326 -3.28 6.91 8.19
C LEU A 326 -4.76 6.57 8.29
N TRP A 327 -5.15 5.46 7.67
CA TRP A 327 -6.49 4.90 7.78
C TRP A 327 -6.56 3.95 8.97
N LYS A 328 -7.59 4.11 9.81
CA LYS A 328 -7.91 3.22 10.93
C LYS A 328 -9.36 2.78 10.84
N LEU A 329 -9.58 1.57 10.36
CA LEU A 329 -10.89 0.96 10.21
C LEU A 329 -11.22 0.15 11.47
N LEU A 330 -12.50 0.12 11.81
CA LEU A 330 -13.02 -0.75 12.87
C LEU A 330 -13.45 -2.08 12.26
N ASP A 331 -13.07 -3.15 12.93
CA ASP A 331 -13.46 -4.50 12.58
C ASP A 331 -14.89 -4.76 13.05
N THR A 332 -15.82 -4.92 12.11
CA THR A 332 -17.25 -5.10 12.42
C THR A 332 -17.77 -6.38 11.79
N PRO A 333 -18.81 -7.02 12.35
CA PRO A 333 -19.39 -8.23 11.75
C PRO A 333 -19.91 -8.04 10.32
N GLN A 334 -20.36 -6.82 9.96
CA GLN A 334 -20.86 -6.49 8.62
C GLN A 334 -19.75 -6.10 7.65
N ARG A 335 -18.68 -5.48 8.16
CA ARG A 335 -17.51 -5.02 7.38
C ARG A 335 -16.24 -5.41 8.14
N PRO A 336 -15.81 -6.68 8.03
CA PRO A 336 -14.64 -7.15 8.75
C PRO A 336 -13.37 -6.60 8.12
N CYS A 337 -12.33 -6.42 8.93
CA CYS A 337 -11.02 -6.01 8.46
C CYS A 337 -9.91 -6.90 9.04
N ARG A 338 -8.82 -7.01 8.30
CA ARG A 338 -7.65 -7.80 8.65
C ARG A 338 -6.79 -7.07 9.67
N GLN A 339 -6.62 -7.68 10.83
CA GLN A 339 -5.89 -7.13 11.98
C GLN A 339 -4.37 -7.15 11.76
N GLU A 340 -3.65 -6.22 12.39
CA GLU A 340 -2.21 -6.05 12.20
C GLU A 340 -1.38 -7.27 12.65
N HIS A 341 -1.79 -7.98 13.70
CA HIS A 341 -1.08 -9.18 14.17
C HIS A 341 -1.03 -10.28 13.11
N ILE A 342 -2.03 -10.36 12.23
CA ILE A 342 -2.10 -11.32 11.13
C ILE A 342 -1.06 -10.96 10.05
N ASP A 343 -0.82 -9.68 9.82
CA ASP A 343 0.16 -9.20 8.83
C ASP A 343 1.61 -9.29 9.32
N ARG A 344 1.83 -9.45 10.63
CA ARG A 344 3.17 -9.58 11.23
C ARG A 344 3.63 -11.03 11.34
N ASP A 345 2.68 -11.96 11.49
CA ASP A 345 2.97 -13.38 11.62
C ASP A 345 3.19 -14.01 10.22
N PRO A 346 4.36 -14.61 9.92
CA PRO A 346 4.65 -15.17 8.60
C PRO A 346 3.71 -16.29 8.15
N GLU A 347 3.16 -17.08 9.08
CA GLU A 347 2.23 -18.17 8.73
C GLU A 347 0.84 -17.64 8.43
N LEU A 348 0.38 -16.64 9.21
CA LEU A 348 -0.94 -16.03 9.04
C LEU A 348 -0.99 -14.98 7.91
N ALA A 349 0.12 -14.30 7.63
CA ALA A 349 0.23 -13.25 6.63
C ALA A 349 0.03 -13.78 5.20
N ARG A 350 0.42 -15.02 4.99
CA ARG A 350 0.48 -15.67 3.69
C ARG A 350 -0.91 -15.92 3.10
N ILE A 351 -1.04 -15.63 1.80
CA ILE A 351 -2.22 -15.95 0.98
C ILE A 351 -1.93 -17.02 -0.09
N THR A 352 -0.72 -17.58 -0.08
CA THR A 352 -0.25 -18.64 -0.96
C THR A 352 -0.11 -19.96 -0.20
N ASP A 353 -0.04 -21.09 -0.92
CA ASP A 353 0.13 -22.40 -0.29
C ASP A 353 1.60 -22.69 0.13
N HIS A 354 2.57 -22.05 -0.53
CA HIS A 354 4.01 -22.34 -0.37
C HIS A 354 4.70 -21.43 0.65
N THR A 355 5.74 -21.91 1.31
CA THR A 355 6.47 -21.12 2.32
C THR A 355 7.20 -19.96 1.64
N LEU A 356 6.99 -18.75 2.13
CA LEU A 356 7.68 -17.54 1.64
C LEU A 356 8.97 -17.32 2.42
N ALA A 357 9.90 -16.59 1.81
CA ALA A 357 11.11 -16.12 2.49
C ALA A 357 10.74 -15.23 3.69
N GLU A 358 11.59 -15.21 4.71
CA GLU A 358 11.42 -14.28 5.84
C GLU A 358 11.57 -12.82 5.36
N SER A 359 10.73 -11.95 5.91
CA SER A 359 10.83 -10.51 5.66
C SER A 359 12.11 -9.96 6.27
N LEU A 360 12.81 -9.12 5.51
CA LEU A 360 13.96 -8.36 6.01
C LEU A 360 13.53 -7.30 7.04
N ASN A 361 12.25 -6.93 7.03
CA ASN A 361 11.65 -5.97 7.94
C ASN A 361 10.82 -6.73 9.00
N SER A 362 11.13 -6.53 10.29
CA SER A 362 10.41 -7.16 11.41
C SER A 362 8.98 -6.66 11.61
N ASP A 363 8.57 -5.59 10.93
CA ASP A 363 7.29 -4.92 11.13
C ASP A 363 6.15 -5.55 10.32
N TYR A 364 6.46 -6.39 9.32
CA TYR A 364 5.48 -7.10 8.50
C TYR A 364 6.07 -8.38 7.91
N ALA A 365 5.20 -9.33 7.59
CA ALA A 365 5.52 -10.53 6.83
C ALA A 365 5.07 -10.43 5.36
N TYR A 366 5.72 -11.20 4.50
CA TYR A 366 5.31 -11.33 3.11
C TYR A 366 4.06 -12.21 2.98
N ALA A 367 3.15 -11.81 2.10
CA ALA A 367 1.88 -12.49 1.88
C ALA A 367 1.86 -13.33 0.60
N TYR A 368 2.53 -12.86 -0.45
CA TYR A 368 2.64 -13.52 -1.75
C TYR A 368 3.91 -13.08 -2.47
N HIS A 369 4.20 -13.71 -3.62
CA HIS A 369 5.26 -13.29 -4.52
C HIS A 369 4.74 -13.04 -5.93
N ASP A 370 5.39 -12.11 -6.61
CA ASP A 370 5.31 -11.90 -8.05
C ASP A 370 6.69 -12.21 -8.64
N LEU A 371 6.77 -13.31 -9.39
CA LEU A 371 8.00 -13.97 -9.83
C LEU A 371 8.94 -14.31 -8.66
N ASN A 372 10.06 -13.61 -8.52
CA ASN A 372 11.05 -13.79 -7.47
C ASN A 372 10.97 -12.73 -6.36
N VAL A 373 9.94 -11.89 -6.37
CA VAL A 373 9.82 -10.76 -5.46
C VAL A 373 8.63 -10.95 -4.55
N SER A 374 8.86 -10.93 -3.25
CA SER A 374 7.82 -11.07 -2.23
C SER A 374 7.25 -9.72 -1.81
N TYR A 375 5.95 -9.68 -1.53
CA TYR A 375 5.21 -8.47 -1.18
C TYR A 375 4.32 -8.67 0.05
N ARG A 376 4.08 -7.59 0.77
CA ARG A 376 3.14 -7.51 1.88
C ARG A 376 1.69 -7.59 1.35
N TYR A 377 0.81 -8.09 2.21
CA TYR A 377 -0.63 -8.10 1.97
C TYR A 377 -1.18 -6.69 1.66
N THR A 378 -1.92 -6.59 0.57
CA THR A 378 -2.89 -5.51 0.33
C THR A 378 -4.16 -6.14 -0.24
N GLN A 379 -5.31 -5.55 0.05
CA GLN A 379 -6.59 -6.09 -0.42
C GLN A 379 -6.67 -6.16 -1.96
N PRO A 380 -6.28 -5.11 -2.72
CA PRO A 380 -6.34 -5.19 -4.19
C PRO A 380 -5.48 -6.34 -4.73
N GLN A 381 -4.27 -6.52 -4.20
CA GLN A 381 -3.36 -7.56 -4.69
C GLN A 381 -3.78 -8.96 -4.29
N CYS A 382 -4.39 -9.14 -3.11
CA CYS A 382 -5.01 -10.42 -2.73
C CYS A 382 -6.07 -10.84 -3.75
N ILE A 383 -6.92 -9.89 -4.17
CA ILE A 383 -7.98 -10.18 -5.13
C ILE A 383 -7.38 -10.56 -6.49
N LEU A 384 -6.40 -9.79 -6.98
CA LEU A 384 -5.71 -10.09 -8.25
C LEU A 384 -4.97 -11.42 -8.20
N PHE A 385 -4.37 -11.77 -7.06
CA PHE A 385 -3.68 -13.04 -6.85
C PHE A 385 -4.64 -14.23 -6.96
N HIS A 386 -5.77 -14.24 -6.25
CA HIS A 386 -6.73 -15.34 -6.38
C HIS A 386 -7.39 -15.40 -7.75
N GLN A 387 -7.65 -14.25 -8.39
CA GLN A 387 -8.07 -14.25 -9.79
C GLN A 387 -7.00 -14.87 -10.71
N GLN A 388 -5.71 -14.68 -10.42
CA GLN A 388 -4.64 -15.35 -11.16
C GLN A 388 -4.67 -16.87 -10.95
N GLU A 389 -4.90 -17.35 -9.73
CA GLU A 389 -5.00 -18.79 -9.47
C GLU A 389 -6.16 -19.42 -10.26
N ASP A 390 -7.31 -18.75 -10.32
CA ASP A 390 -8.43 -19.16 -11.17
C ASP A 390 -8.05 -19.18 -12.65
N ILE A 391 -7.35 -18.14 -13.15
CA ILE A 391 -6.88 -18.07 -14.55
C ILE A 391 -5.92 -19.21 -14.86
N ILE A 392 -4.97 -19.50 -13.96
CA ILE A 392 -4.03 -20.60 -14.14
C ILE A 392 -4.78 -21.94 -14.20
N LYS A 393 -5.75 -22.14 -13.31
CA LYS A 393 -6.52 -23.38 -13.22
C LYS A 393 -7.49 -23.60 -14.38
N GLU A 394 -8.16 -22.54 -14.84
CA GLU A 394 -9.19 -22.62 -15.88
C GLU A 394 -8.61 -22.44 -17.30
N CYS A 395 -7.67 -21.52 -17.47
CA CYS A 395 -7.13 -21.13 -18.78
C CYS A 395 -5.71 -21.65 -19.05
N GLY A 396 -5.01 -22.24 -18.06
CA GLY A 396 -3.69 -22.82 -18.25
C GLY A 396 -2.62 -21.79 -18.66
N CYS A 397 -2.76 -20.53 -18.24
CA CYS A 397 -1.80 -19.47 -18.53
C CYS A 397 -1.73 -18.46 -17.38
N GLN A 398 -0.70 -17.61 -17.38
CA GLN A 398 -0.54 -16.51 -16.43
C GLN A 398 -0.95 -15.19 -17.07
N TYR A 399 -1.90 -14.47 -16.48
CA TYR A 399 -2.26 -13.13 -16.93
C TYR A 399 -1.22 -12.11 -16.44
N ILE A 400 -0.77 -11.24 -17.34
CA ILE A 400 0.41 -10.41 -17.13
C ILE A 400 0.18 -9.22 -16.17
N TYR A 401 -1.06 -8.77 -16.03
CA TYR A 401 -1.45 -7.65 -15.17
C TYR A 401 -1.75 -8.07 -13.73
N HIS A 402 -1.71 -9.37 -13.43
CA HIS A 402 -1.89 -9.90 -12.07
C HIS A 402 -0.54 -10.40 -11.53
N PRO A 403 -0.38 -10.54 -10.19
CA PRO A 403 0.80 -11.17 -9.61
C PRO A 403 1.08 -12.54 -10.22
N ARG A 404 2.34 -12.84 -10.54
CA ARG A 404 2.75 -14.08 -11.21
C ARG A 404 3.35 -15.06 -10.19
N PRO A 405 2.61 -16.08 -9.73
CA PRO A 405 3.07 -16.99 -8.68
C PRO A 405 4.21 -17.92 -9.14
N GLN A 406 4.55 -17.99 -10.42
CA GLN A 406 5.68 -18.79 -10.86
C GLN A 406 6.30 -18.24 -12.13
N PHE A 407 7.56 -18.61 -12.38
CA PHE A 407 8.19 -18.32 -13.66
C PHE A 407 7.41 -19.01 -14.79
N PRO A 408 7.12 -18.29 -15.90
CA PRO A 408 6.55 -18.89 -17.09
C PRO A 408 7.40 -20.03 -17.61
N SER A 409 6.72 -21.10 -18.01
CA SER A 409 7.30 -22.28 -18.63
C SER A 409 6.47 -22.68 -19.85
N PRO A 410 6.94 -23.62 -20.69
CA PRO A 410 6.14 -24.09 -21.82
C PRO A 410 4.78 -24.68 -21.42
N ASP A 411 4.67 -25.23 -20.21
CA ASP A 411 3.43 -25.79 -19.67
C ASP A 411 2.53 -24.74 -19.01
N LEU A 412 3.12 -23.64 -18.51
CA LEU A 412 2.37 -22.50 -17.96
C LEU A 412 2.94 -21.18 -18.46
N PRO A 413 2.65 -20.81 -19.72
CA PRO A 413 3.15 -19.59 -20.31
C PRO A 413 2.30 -18.39 -19.92
N TYR A 414 2.73 -17.19 -20.33
CA TYR A 414 1.85 -16.03 -20.28
C TYR A 414 0.68 -16.19 -21.25
N CYS A 415 -0.47 -15.61 -20.92
CA CYS A 415 -1.65 -15.72 -21.77
C CYS A 415 -1.46 -15.07 -23.15
N GLY A 416 -0.60 -14.06 -23.28
CA GLY A 416 -0.20 -13.44 -24.55
C GLY A 416 1.05 -14.02 -25.21
N SER A 417 1.56 -15.18 -24.75
CA SER A 417 2.68 -15.88 -25.42
C SER A 417 2.19 -16.54 -26.71
N ILE A 418 2.89 -16.26 -27.83
CA ILE A 418 2.54 -16.67 -29.20
C ILE A 418 3.63 -17.55 -29.81
N MET A 419 4.89 -17.38 -29.40
CA MET A 419 6.06 -17.97 -30.06
C MET A 419 6.55 -19.29 -29.44
N GLU A 420 5.94 -19.74 -28.35
CA GLU A 420 6.35 -20.95 -27.64
C GLU A 420 5.78 -22.19 -28.34
N ASN A 421 6.66 -23.01 -28.95
CA ASN A 421 6.35 -24.24 -29.73
C ASN A 421 5.83 -24.06 -31.17
N GLY A 422 6.20 -22.94 -31.81
CA GLY A 422 5.75 -22.60 -33.15
C GLY A 422 4.49 -21.74 -33.10
N ILE A 423 4.26 -20.97 -34.16
CA ILE A 423 3.23 -19.94 -34.12
C ILE A 423 1.85 -20.62 -34.25
N ASN A 424 1.14 -20.72 -33.13
CA ASN A 424 -0.21 -21.27 -33.08
C ASN A 424 -1.20 -20.21 -32.56
N VAL A 425 -1.69 -19.39 -33.47
CA VAL A 425 -2.63 -18.29 -33.15
C VAL A 425 -3.97 -18.80 -32.61
N MET A 426 -4.34 -20.05 -32.91
CA MET A 426 -5.54 -20.66 -32.33
C MET A 426 -5.43 -20.80 -30.81
N VAL A 427 -4.27 -21.21 -30.30
CA VAL A 427 -4.03 -21.33 -28.84
C VAL A 427 -4.11 -19.97 -28.15
N LEU A 428 -3.62 -18.90 -28.81
CA LEU A 428 -3.79 -17.54 -28.32
C LEU A 428 -5.27 -17.17 -28.23
N SER A 429 -6.04 -17.42 -29.29
CA SER A 429 -7.48 -17.15 -29.32
C SER A 429 -8.24 -17.89 -28.21
N GLU A 430 -7.91 -19.16 -27.97
CA GLU A 430 -8.52 -19.95 -26.88
C GLU A 430 -8.24 -19.36 -25.50
N ARG A 431 -7.00 -18.94 -25.23
CA ARG A 431 -6.62 -18.30 -23.96
C ARG A 431 -7.37 -16.97 -23.76
N VAL A 432 -7.42 -16.13 -24.79
CA VAL A 432 -8.11 -14.83 -24.74
C VAL A 432 -9.61 -15.00 -24.54
N GLN A 433 -10.20 -15.98 -25.23
CA GLN A 433 -11.60 -16.33 -25.04
C GLN A 433 -11.86 -16.83 -23.62
N CYS A 434 -10.98 -17.67 -23.07
CA CYS A 434 -11.08 -18.13 -21.68
C CYS A 434 -11.06 -16.96 -20.69
N LEU A 435 -10.07 -16.06 -20.80
CA LEU A 435 -9.94 -14.87 -19.95
C LEU A 435 -11.20 -14.00 -19.93
N THR A 436 -11.75 -13.71 -21.11
CA THR A 436 -12.94 -12.85 -21.27
C THR A 436 -14.24 -13.57 -20.87
N SER A 437 -14.28 -14.89 -20.96
CA SER A 437 -15.47 -15.69 -20.66
C SER A 437 -15.77 -15.85 -19.17
N GLY A 438 -14.78 -15.70 -18.28
CA GLY A 438 -14.96 -16.06 -16.86
C GLY A 438 -14.09 -15.30 -15.86
N PRO A 439 -12.81 -15.65 -15.68
CA PRO A 439 -12.03 -15.28 -14.48
C PRO A 439 -11.84 -13.76 -14.26
N LEU A 440 -11.88 -12.98 -15.34
CA LEU A 440 -11.77 -11.52 -15.29
C LEU A 440 -13.09 -10.79 -15.00
N LYS A 441 -14.21 -11.50 -14.82
CA LYS A 441 -15.51 -10.87 -14.52
C LYS A 441 -15.49 -10.16 -13.17
N ALA A 442 -16.12 -8.99 -13.12
CA ALA A 442 -16.26 -8.20 -11.90
C ALA A 442 -16.97 -8.97 -10.75
N THR A 443 -17.83 -9.95 -11.08
CA THR A 443 -18.50 -10.80 -10.08
C THR A 443 -17.53 -11.69 -9.32
N VAL A 444 -16.48 -12.19 -9.97
CA VAL A 444 -15.42 -13.00 -9.34
C VAL A 444 -14.62 -12.12 -8.39
N ARG A 445 -14.23 -10.92 -8.84
CA ARG A 445 -13.57 -9.91 -8.01
C ARG A 445 -14.38 -9.58 -6.74
N GLN A 446 -15.67 -9.32 -6.89
CA GLN A 446 -16.58 -9.02 -5.76
C GLN A 446 -16.76 -10.19 -4.80
N HIS A 447 -16.66 -11.43 -5.29
CA HIS A 447 -16.70 -12.61 -4.43
C HIS A 447 -15.52 -12.60 -3.47
N TYR A 448 -14.30 -12.49 -3.99
CA TYR A 448 -13.07 -12.46 -3.17
C TYR A 448 -13.03 -11.28 -2.21
N GLU A 449 -13.48 -10.10 -2.63
CA GLU A 449 -13.57 -8.90 -1.78
C GLU A 449 -14.44 -9.12 -0.52
N ARG A 450 -15.48 -9.95 -0.62
CA ARG A 450 -16.43 -10.20 0.48
C ARG A 450 -16.11 -11.41 1.33
N THR A 451 -15.33 -12.36 0.82
CA THR A 451 -15.11 -13.66 1.47
C THR A 451 -13.71 -13.83 2.03
N ILE A 452 -12.68 -13.58 1.22
CA ILE A 452 -11.30 -13.96 1.52
C ILE A 452 -10.42 -12.71 1.71
N CYS A 453 -10.48 -11.78 0.77
CA CYS A 453 -9.61 -10.62 0.72
C CYS A 453 -10.22 -9.44 1.49
N LEU A 454 -10.00 -9.44 2.81
CA LEU A 454 -10.45 -8.38 3.69
C LEU A 454 -9.53 -7.14 3.65
N PRO A 455 -10.07 -5.90 3.74
CA PRO A 455 -9.24 -4.71 3.87
C PRO A 455 -8.43 -4.75 5.16
N ARG A 456 -7.23 -4.18 5.18
CA ARG A 456 -6.47 -4.03 6.43
C ARG A 456 -7.16 -3.03 7.35
N CYS A 457 -7.15 -3.31 8.65
CA CYS A 457 -7.70 -2.37 9.63
C CYS A 457 -6.85 -1.10 9.75
N GLN A 458 -5.55 -1.18 9.45
CA GLN A 458 -4.65 -0.02 9.49
C GLN A 458 -3.71 -0.03 8.28
N TYR A 459 -3.61 1.10 7.59
CA TYR A 459 -2.70 1.30 6.48
C TYR A 459 -2.50 2.78 6.18
N TYR A 460 -1.39 3.12 5.52
CA TYR A 460 -1.09 4.44 5.02
C TYR A 460 -1.43 4.56 3.53
N THR A 461 -1.86 5.76 3.13
CA THR A 461 -1.88 6.19 1.74
C THR A 461 -1.04 7.48 1.60
N TYR A 462 -0.40 7.66 0.45
CA TYR A 462 0.50 8.79 0.21
C TYR A 462 0.00 9.61 -0.98
N GLU A 463 -0.86 10.59 -0.69
CA GLU A 463 -1.36 11.49 -1.73
C GLU A 463 -0.19 12.34 -2.25
N SER A 464 0.19 12.14 -3.50
CA SER A 464 1.42 12.70 -4.06
C SER A 464 1.13 13.76 -5.12
N THR A 465 1.92 14.82 -5.11
CA THR A 465 1.87 15.93 -6.06
C THR A 465 3.26 16.20 -6.62
N ILE A 466 3.34 16.67 -7.86
CA ILE A 466 4.61 16.94 -8.53
C ILE A 466 4.77 18.44 -8.82
N SER A 467 5.94 18.96 -8.47
CA SER A 467 6.41 20.31 -8.80
C SER A 467 7.65 20.18 -9.68
N VAL A 468 7.70 20.93 -10.78
CA VAL A 468 8.78 20.83 -11.77
C VAL A 468 9.47 22.17 -11.95
N THR A 469 10.79 22.19 -11.81
CA THR A 469 11.61 23.41 -11.95
C THR A 469 12.87 23.13 -12.76
N THR A 470 13.51 24.20 -13.27
CA THR A 470 14.76 24.06 -14.03
C THR A 470 15.88 23.53 -13.16
N TRP A 471 16.53 22.44 -13.57
CA TRP A 471 17.71 21.95 -12.88
C TRP A 471 18.94 22.75 -13.31
N ARG A 472 19.61 23.40 -12.35
CA ARG A 472 20.77 24.28 -12.61
C ARG A 472 22.11 23.65 -12.21
N ALA A 473 22.14 22.38 -11.80
CA ALA A 473 23.39 21.72 -11.48
C ALA A 473 24.23 21.61 -12.75
N VAL A 474 25.54 21.83 -12.59
CA VAL A 474 26.52 21.82 -13.67
C VAL A 474 27.47 20.65 -13.45
N ASP A 475 27.95 20.04 -14.53
CA ASP A 475 28.66 18.75 -14.48
C ASP A 475 29.87 18.75 -13.52
N TRP A 476 30.57 19.88 -13.42
CA TRP A 476 31.70 20.03 -12.49
C TRP A 476 31.28 19.97 -11.01
N GLN A 477 30.09 20.45 -10.64
CA GLN A 477 29.58 20.34 -9.27
C GLN A 477 29.33 18.87 -8.91
N LEU A 478 28.72 18.11 -9.83
CA LEU A 478 28.48 16.69 -9.60
C LEU A 478 29.81 15.92 -9.51
N HIS A 479 30.77 16.22 -10.38
CA HIS A 479 32.11 15.64 -10.32
C HIS A 479 32.76 15.82 -8.94
N TRP A 480 32.81 17.05 -8.45
CA TRP A 480 33.44 17.34 -7.16
C TRP A 480 32.66 16.78 -5.97
N LEU A 481 31.33 16.76 -6.04
CA LEU A 481 30.50 16.11 -5.02
C LEU A 481 30.89 14.63 -4.85
N ARG A 482 31.01 13.91 -5.97
CA ARG A 482 31.40 12.49 -5.99
C ARG A 482 32.83 12.30 -5.50
N GLN A 483 33.76 13.13 -5.98
CA GLN A 483 35.17 13.05 -5.58
C GLN A 483 35.33 13.25 -4.07
N LEU A 484 34.67 14.27 -3.50
CA LEU A 484 34.71 14.55 -2.07
C LEU A 484 34.07 13.43 -1.26
N ASN A 485 32.91 12.93 -1.69
CA ASN A 485 32.24 11.80 -1.04
C ASN A 485 33.17 10.57 -0.93
N ARG A 486 33.81 10.18 -2.05
CA ARG A 486 34.78 9.09 -2.10
C ARG A 486 35.99 9.34 -1.21
N ALA A 487 36.51 10.57 -1.20
CA ALA A 487 37.64 10.96 -0.37
C ALA A 487 37.34 10.77 1.12
N PHE A 488 36.21 11.32 1.60
CA PHE A 488 35.81 11.20 3.01
C PHE A 488 35.52 9.76 3.43
N LYS A 489 34.89 8.96 2.56
CA LYS A 489 34.67 7.55 2.84
C LYS A 489 35.95 6.74 2.96
N SER A 490 36.91 6.97 2.07
CA SER A 490 38.23 6.32 2.16
C SER A 490 38.92 6.67 3.48
N MET A 491 38.90 7.96 3.84
CA MET A 491 39.48 8.42 5.12
C MET A 491 38.80 7.77 6.33
N GLN A 492 37.48 7.73 6.36
CA GLN A 492 36.72 7.08 7.44
C GLN A 492 36.99 5.57 7.52
N HIS A 493 37.09 4.90 6.37
CA HIS A 493 37.38 3.47 6.29
C HIS A 493 38.78 3.15 6.82
N GLU A 494 39.81 3.88 6.36
CA GLU A 494 41.19 3.70 6.78
C GLU A 494 41.36 4.06 8.28
N ALA A 495 40.71 5.11 8.77
CA ALA A 495 40.69 5.46 10.18
C ALA A 495 40.06 4.35 11.05
N LYS A 496 38.96 3.73 10.59
CA LYS A 496 38.35 2.58 11.28
C LYS A 496 39.28 1.36 11.31
N GLN A 497 40.08 1.13 10.26
CA GLN A 497 41.00 -0.01 10.19
C GLN A 497 42.26 0.17 11.05
N HIS A 498 42.82 1.38 11.06
CA HIS A 498 44.11 1.67 11.72
C HIS A 498 43.96 2.22 13.15
N GLY A 499 42.75 2.58 13.58
CA GLY A 499 42.46 3.13 14.91
C GLY A 499 42.57 4.66 14.97
N GLU A 500 42.16 5.24 16.10
CA GLU A 500 42.03 6.70 16.27
C GLU A 500 43.35 7.48 16.18
N GLU A 501 44.51 6.82 16.41
CA GLU A 501 45.83 7.45 16.35
C GLU A 501 46.43 7.53 14.94
N TRP A 502 45.73 6.99 13.92
CA TRP A 502 46.25 6.97 12.57
C TRP A 502 46.18 8.35 11.91
N ASN A 503 47.31 8.80 11.37
CA ASN A 503 47.39 10.11 10.73
C ASN A 503 46.67 10.13 9.38
N ILE A 504 45.51 10.79 9.36
CA ILE A 504 44.63 10.95 8.19
C ILE A 504 45.36 11.56 6.98
N THR A 505 46.42 12.36 7.18
CA THR A 505 47.16 12.98 6.07
C THR A 505 47.86 11.96 5.18
N ASN A 506 48.12 10.75 5.69
CA ASN A 506 48.74 9.66 4.94
C ASN A 506 47.71 8.85 4.12
N SER A 507 46.42 9.13 4.31
CA SER A 507 45.35 8.44 3.62
C SER A 507 45.32 8.75 2.13
N TYR A 508 44.88 7.77 1.34
CA TYR A 508 44.62 8.00 -0.07
C TYR A 508 43.43 8.96 -0.26
N GLY A 509 42.45 8.92 0.64
CA GLY A 509 41.34 9.87 0.66
C GLY A 509 41.77 11.32 0.87
N PHE A 510 42.77 11.58 1.71
CA PHE A 510 43.29 12.93 1.95
C PHE A 510 44.01 13.47 0.72
N GLN A 511 44.75 12.64 -0.02
CA GLN A 511 45.35 13.04 -1.29
C GLN A 511 44.29 13.47 -2.30
N ARG A 512 43.19 12.72 -2.42
CA ARG A 512 42.05 13.08 -3.28
C ARG A 512 41.32 14.35 -2.84
N TRP A 513 41.18 14.56 -1.52
CA TRP A 513 40.63 15.80 -0.97
C TRP A 513 41.55 16.99 -1.24
N LYS A 514 42.87 16.78 -1.14
CA LYS A 514 43.89 17.80 -1.45
C LYS A 514 43.81 18.27 -2.89
N GLU A 515 43.51 17.38 -3.85
CA GLU A 515 43.25 17.78 -5.24
C GLU A 515 42.07 18.76 -5.39
N TYR A 516 41.03 18.64 -4.56
CA TYR A 516 39.94 19.62 -4.54
C TYR A 516 40.39 20.94 -3.90
N TYR A 517 41.12 20.85 -2.79
CA TYR A 517 41.61 22.01 -2.05
C TYR A 517 42.62 22.87 -2.84
N GLU A 518 43.49 22.23 -3.63
CA GLU A 518 44.54 22.91 -4.41
C GLU A 518 44.03 23.49 -5.74
N GLN A 519 42.77 23.23 -6.12
CA GLN A 519 42.21 23.74 -7.37
C GLN A 519 41.58 25.12 -7.18
N ASP A 520 42.23 26.14 -7.74
CA ASP A 520 41.73 27.52 -7.73
C ASP A 520 40.46 27.70 -8.57
N ASN A 521 40.34 26.96 -9.68
CA ASN A 521 39.17 27.00 -10.55
C ASN A 521 38.51 25.63 -10.70
N LEU A 522 37.48 25.40 -9.90
CA LEU A 522 36.69 24.16 -9.89
C LEU A 522 35.90 23.92 -11.18
N THR A 523 35.74 24.92 -12.07
CA THR A 523 34.94 24.81 -13.29
C THR A 523 35.73 24.32 -14.52
N ASN A 524 37.05 24.42 -14.51
CA ASN A 524 37.90 24.19 -15.69
C ASN A 524 38.27 22.72 -15.94
N LYS A 525 37.75 21.77 -15.15
CA LYS A 525 38.10 20.36 -15.30
C LYS A 525 37.37 19.77 -16.52
N LEU A 526 38.14 19.42 -17.56
CA LEU A 526 37.68 18.53 -18.63
C LEU A 526 37.41 17.16 -17.99
N ILE A 527 36.13 16.82 -17.88
CA ILE A 527 35.69 15.54 -17.34
C ILE A 527 36.00 14.48 -18.41
N GLU A 528 37.04 13.67 -18.22
CA GLU A 528 37.34 12.51 -19.08
C GLU A 528 36.23 11.45 -19.01
N ASP A 529 35.45 11.45 -17.92
CA ASP A 529 34.21 10.66 -17.75
C ASP A 529 33.01 11.31 -18.47
N GLN A 530 33.12 11.56 -19.79
CA GLN A 530 32.01 12.05 -20.63
C GLN A 530 30.80 11.09 -20.74
N VAL A 531 30.66 10.10 -19.85
CA VAL A 531 29.62 9.07 -19.93
C VAL A 531 28.30 9.52 -19.28
N LEU A 532 28.30 10.53 -18.41
CA LEU A 532 27.14 10.78 -17.56
C LEU A 532 26.75 12.24 -17.57
N MET A 533 25.59 12.47 -18.19
CA MET A 533 24.83 13.72 -18.30
C MET A 533 25.28 14.61 -19.44
N TRP A 534 24.58 14.51 -20.57
CA TRP A 534 24.60 15.55 -21.58
C TRP A 534 23.18 16.01 -21.87
N LYS A 535 23.03 17.34 -21.72
CA LYS A 535 22.29 18.28 -22.55
C LYS A 535 20.94 17.80 -23.12
N THR A 536 19.90 18.40 -22.56
CA THR A 536 18.59 18.76 -23.16
C THR A 536 18.28 18.17 -24.53
#